data_AF-A0A2A9MG82-F1
#
_entry.id   AF-A0A2A9MG82-F1
#
_cell.length_a   1.000
_cell.length_b   1.000
_cell.length_c   1.000
_cell.angle_alpha   90.00
_cell.angle_beta   90.00
_cell.angle_gamma   90.00
#
_symmetry.space_group_name_H-M   'P 1'
#
loop_
_entity.id
_entity.type
_entity.pdbx_description
1 polymer ?
#
loop_
_entity_poly.entity_id
_entity_poly.type
_entity_poly.pdbx_seq_one_letter_code
_entity_poly.pdbx_strand_id
1 'polypeptide(L)'
;MSARRLERLVLGGGGGFQNIKGIEFLLHKPLKENAIVKDFCAFFLPAMRYQNPALSVQILEAPDSASSSSASPAIAAASKPTTARTGAQPARGRSDRLRLFFGEGNGTHMMNLSLYRSPHQLMQRLVDVDSQWQQLQAYAASAEKQNSGS
;
A
#
# COMPACT_ATOMS: atom_id res chain seq x y z
N MET A 1 3.84 21.39 -12.80
CA MET A 1 4.54 20.36 -13.61
C MET A 1 3.51 19.74 -14.55
N SER A 2 3.80 19.70 -15.87
CA SER A 2 2.84 19.27 -16.90
C SER A 2 2.69 17.74 -16.96
N ALA A 3 1.46 17.24 -17.19
CA ALA A 3 1.12 15.83 -17.37
C ALA A 3 2.05 15.10 -18.36
N ARG A 4 2.53 15.80 -19.40
CA ARG A 4 3.46 15.27 -20.41
C ARG A 4 4.83 14.85 -19.84
N ARG A 5 5.29 15.46 -18.75
CA ARG A 5 6.56 15.11 -18.10
C ARG A 5 6.42 13.82 -17.28
N LEU A 6 5.23 13.58 -16.72
CA LEU A 6 4.85 12.35 -16.02
C LEU A 6 4.58 11.22 -17.01
N GLU A 7 3.91 11.48 -18.13
CA GLU A 7 3.73 10.51 -19.21
C GLU A 7 5.06 10.04 -19.77
N ARG A 8 6.06 10.92 -19.95
CA ARG A 8 7.41 10.50 -20.31
C ARG A 8 8.15 9.76 -19.19
N LEU A 9 7.86 10.04 -17.93
CA LEU A 9 8.44 9.29 -16.81
C LEU A 9 7.84 7.87 -16.72
N VAL A 10 6.53 7.75 -16.98
CA VAL A 10 5.75 6.51 -16.91
C VAL A 10 5.87 5.68 -18.20
N LEU A 11 6.01 6.31 -19.37
CA LEU A 11 6.02 5.63 -20.68
C LEU A 11 7.37 5.74 -21.43
N GLY A 12 8.23 6.71 -21.11
CA GLY A 12 9.50 6.97 -21.80
C GLY A 12 10.76 6.70 -20.98
N GLY A 13 10.65 6.57 -19.66
CA GLY A 13 11.71 6.10 -18.79
C GLY A 13 11.64 4.58 -18.70
N GLY A 14 12.40 3.88 -19.53
CA GLY A 14 12.44 2.41 -19.52
C GLY A 14 12.77 1.88 -18.13
N GLY A 15 11.77 1.34 -17.44
CA GLY A 15 11.92 0.71 -16.14
C GLY A 15 10.60 0.73 -15.40
N GLY A 16 9.87 -0.38 -15.45
CA GLY A 16 8.79 -0.61 -14.49
C GLY A 16 9.31 -0.61 -13.04
N PHE A 17 8.44 -0.89 -12.08
CA PHE A 17 8.89 -1.02 -10.69
C PHE A 17 9.89 -2.16 -10.55
N GLN A 18 11.09 -1.84 -10.10
CA GLN A 18 12.14 -2.84 -9.97
C GLN A 18 11.94 -3.65 -8.68
N ASN A 19 11.54 -2.98 -7.60
CA ASN A 19 11.51 -3.56 -6.27
C ASN A 19 10.08 -3.86 -5.81
N ILE A 20 9.10 -3.03 -6.16
CA ILE A 20 7.70 -3.25 -5.80
C ILE A 20 7.16 -4.47 -6.57
N LYS A 21 6.77 -5.53 -5.85
CA LYS A 21 6.17 -6.76 -6.39
C LYS A 21 4.68 -6.87 -6.11
N GLY A 22 4.17 -6.11 -5.14
CA GLY A 22 2.74 -6.12 -4.80
C GLY A 22 2.23 -4.78 -4.34
N ILE A 23 0.99 -4.47 -4.71
CA ILE A 23 0.25 -3.29 -4.30
C ILE A 23 -1.12 -3.73 -3.77
N GLU A 24 -1.40 -3.45 -2.50
CA GLU A 24 -2.68 -3.70 -1.84
C GLU A 24 -3.34 -2.37 -1.47
N PHE A 25 -4.51 -2.11 -2.04
CA PHE A 25 -5.37 -0.99 -1.64
C PHE A 25 -6.28 -1.46 -0.52
N LEU A 26 -6.11 -0.92 0.68
CA LEU A 26 -6.94 -1.17 1.85
C LEU A 26 -7.94 -0.02 1.96
N LEU A 27 -9.15 -0.23 1.43
CA LEU A 27 -10.20 0.78 1.40
C LEU A 27 -11.22 0.52 2.50
N HIS A 28 -11.50 1.54 3.29
CA HIS A 28 -12.59 1.53 4.27
C HIS A 28 -13.94 1.84 3.61
N LYS A 29 -13.93 2.52 2.47
CA LYS A 29 -15.11 2.82 1.66
C LYS A 29 -15.07 2.03 0.36
N PRO A 30 -16.22 1.69 -0.23
CA PRO A 30 -16.26 0.99 -1.51
C PRO A 30 -15.52 1.78 -2.59
N LEU A 31 -14.91 1.09 -3.56
CA LEU A 31 -14.12 1.69 -4.65
C LEU A 31 -14.92 2.77 -5.42
N LYS A 32 -16.25 2.67 -5.44
CA LYS A 32 -17.15 3.65 -6.05
C LYS A 32 -17.05 5.05 -5.42
N GLU A 33 -16.79 5.13 -4.12
CA GLU A 33 -16.61 6.40 -3.41
C GLU A 33 -15.18 6.93 -3.49
N ASN A 34 -14.22 6.07 -3.81
CA ASN A 34 -12.80 6.39 -3.86
C ASN A 34 -12.36 6.78 -5.28
N ALA A 35 -12.69 8.01 -5.67
CA ALA A 35 -12.36 8.56 -6.99
C ALA A 35 -10.86 8.47 -7.33
N ILE A 36 -9.97 8.70 -6.35
CA ILE A 36 -8.51 8.64 -6.57
C ILE A 36 -8.07 7.24 -6.99
N VAL A 37 -8.55 6.21 -6.27
CA VAL A 37 -8.15 4.82 -6.55
C VAL A 37 -8.77 4.34 -7.85
N LYS A 38 -10.03 4.72 -8.10
CA LYS A 38 -10.71 4.44 -9.37
C LYS A 38 -9.96 5.04 -10.57
N ASP A 39 -9.62 6.33 -10.50
CA ASP A 39 -8.89 7.03 -11.56
C ASP A 39 -7.48 6.47 -11.69
N PHE A 40 -6.83 6.13 -10.57
CA PHE A 40 -5.53 5.49 -10.59
C PHE A 40 -5.57 4.14 -11.32
N CYS A 41 -6.57 3.32 -11.03
CA CYS A 41 -6.80 2.03 -11.70
C CYS A 41 -7.15 2.20 -13.18
N ALA A 42 -7.86 3.26 -13.56
CA ALA A 42 -8.21 3.52 -14.96
C ALA A 42 -7.00 3.99 -15.78
N PHE A 43 -6.18 4.91 -15.23
CA PHE A 43 -5.13 5.58 -16.00
C PHE A 43 -3.75 4.90 -15.90
N PHE A 44 -3.36 4.38 -14.74
CA PHE A 44 -1.98 3.90 -14.51
C PHE A 44 -1.86 2.38 -14.49
N LEU A 45 -2.86 1.68 -13.97
CA LEU A 45 -2.79 0.23 -13.79
C LEU A 45 -2.56 -0.57 -15.09
N PRO A 46 -3.14 -0.20 -16.25
CA PRO A 46 -2.82 -0.87 -17.51
C PRO A 46 -1.34 -0.76 -17.89
N ALA A 47 -0.78 0.46 -17.82
CA ALA A 47 0.62 0.70 -18.14
C ALA A 47 1.57 0.01 -17.14
N MET A 48 1.24 0.06 -15.85
CA MET A 48 2.05 -0.60 -14.80
C MET A 48 2.10 -2.12 -14.98
N ARG A 49 0.97 -2.76 -15.32
CA ARG A 49 0.94 -4.21 -15.58
C ARG A 49 1.67 -4.59 -16.85
N TYR A 50 1.59 -3.76 -17.88
CA TYR A 50 2.33 -3.99 -19.12
C TYR A 50 3.84 -3.99 -18.88
N GLN A 51 4.33 -3.07 -18.05
CA GLN A 51 5.75 -3.00 -17.70
C GLN A 51 6.18 -4.04 -16.65
N ASN A 52 5.25 -4.47 -15.78
CA ASN A 52 5.52 -5.36 -14.66
C ASN A 52 4.48 -6.49 -14.62
N PRO A 53 4.63 -7.53 -15.45
CA PRO A 53 3.65 -8.61 -15.52
C PRO A 53 3.55 -9.42 -14.22
N ALA A 54 4.61 -9.43 -13.40
CA ALA A 54 4.64 -10.10 -12.10
C ALA A 54 4.05 -9.25 -10.96
N LEU A 55 3.61 -8.02 -11.23
CA LEU A 55 3.07 -7.12 -10.20
C LEU A 55 1.69 -7.60 -9.74
N SER A 56 1.59 -8.01 -8.48
CA SER A 56 0.31 -8.32 -7.87
C SER A 56 -0.41 -7.03 -7.46
N VAL A 57 -1.68 -6.88 -7.85
CA VAL A 57 -2.50 -5.73 -7.44
C VAL A 57 -3.80 -6.26 -6.85
N GLN A 58 -4.06 -5.93 -5.60
CA GLN A 58 -5.25 -6.33 -4.86
C GLN A 58 -5.96 -5.10 -4.31
N ILE A 59 -7.29 -5.11 -4.36
CA ILE A 59 -8.14 -4.08 -3.76
C ILE A 59 -8.98 -4.79 -2.71
N LEU A 60 -8.72 -4.46 -1.45
CA LEU A 60 -9.37 -5.02 -0.27
C LEU A 60 -10.32 -3.95 0.27
N GLU A 61 -11.59 -4.15 0.03
CA GLU A 61 -12.66 -3.32 0.58
C GLU A 61 -13.06 -3.90 1.94
N ALA A 62 -13.16 -3.05 2.96
CA ALA A 62 -13.75 -3.46 4.23
C ALA A 62 -15.21 -3.84 3.98
N PRO A 63 -15.66 -5.04 4.40
CA PRO A 63 -17.08 -5.39 4.31
C PRO A 63 -17.86 -4.39 5.14
N ASP A 64 -18.86 -3.76 4.52
CA ASP A 64 -19.83 -2.92 5.21
C ASP A 64 -20.35 -3.71 6.42
N SER A 65 -20.00 -3.25 7.62
CA SER A 65 -20.60 -3.75 8.85
C SER A 65 -22.05 -3.28 8.92
N ALA A 66 -22.92 -3.92 8.15
CA ALA A 66 -24.36 -4.03 8.39
C ALA A 66 -25.03 -4.96 7.35
N SER A 67 -25.02 -6.27 7.61
CA SER A 67 -26.23 -7.07 7.39
C SER A 67 -26.24 -8.26 8.34
N SER A 68 -27.12 -8.15 9.32
CA SER A 68 -27.40 -9.08 10.41
C SER A 68 -28.19 -10.29 9.92
N SER A 69 -27.80 -11.51 10.29
CA SER A 69 -28.70 -12.57 10.81
C SER A 69 -27.97 -13.91 11.00
N SER A 70 -27.60 -14.20 12.24
CA SER A 70 -27.68 -15.57 12.74
C SER A 70 -28.07 -15.51 14.20
N ALA A 71 -29.33 -15.83 14.45
CA ALA A 71 -29.88 -16.04 15.78
C ALA A 71 -29.03 -17.03 16.57
N SER A 72 -28.78 -16.74 17.83
CA SER A 72 -28.53 -17.77 18.85
C SER A 72 -28.98 -17.23 20.21
N PRO A 73 -29.75 -18.02 20.98
CA PRO A 73 -30.43 -17.54 22.17
C PRO A 73 -29.48 -17.45 23.37
N ALA A 74 -29.93 -16.65 24.34
CA ALA A 74 -29.33 -16.39 25.64
C ALA A 74 -28.89 -17.65 26.41
N ILE A 75 -27.82 -17.53 27.20
CA ILE A 75 -27.77 -17.92 28.62
C ILE A 75 -26.68 -17.08 29.33
N ALA A 76 -27.00 -16.72 30.57
CA ALA A 76 -26.31 -15.82 31.49
C ALA A 76 -24.98 -16.33 32.06
N ALA A 77 -24.12 -15.42 32.52
CA ALA A 77 -23.66 -15.31 33.92
C ALA A 77 -22.37 -14.46 34.08
N ALA A 78 -22.48 -13.40 34.90
CA ALA A 78 -21.59 -13.01 36.00
C ALA A 78 -20.05 -12.78 35.80
N SER A 79 -19.67 -11.50 35.98
CA SER A 79 -18.70 -11.02 37.00
C SER A 79 -17.18 -11.08 36.75
N LYS A 80 -16.57 -9.94 36.38
CA LYS A 80 -15.67 -9.06 37.20
C LYS A 80 -14.70 -8.19 36.35
N PRO A 81 -14.43 -6.92 36.74
CA PRO A 81 -13.49 -6.01 36.06
C PRO A 81 -12.11 -5.94 36.75
N THR A 82 -11.03 -5.60 36.01
CA THR A 82 -9.77 -4.89 36.41
C THR A 82 -8.68 -5.16 35.34
N THR A 83 -8.47 -4.22 34.41
CA THR A 83 -7.35 -3.24 34.34
C THR A 83 -5.94 -3.82 34.39
N ALA A 84 -5.33 -3.99 33.22
CA ALA A 84 -3.87 -3.84 33.02
C ALA A 84 -3.62 -3.17 31.67
N ARG A 85 -3.08 -1.95 31.76
CA ARG A 85 -2.80 -0.97 30.71
C ARG A 85 -1.38 -1.19 30.21
N THR A 86 -1.20 -1.69 28.98
CA THR A 86 0.06 -1.56 28.25
C THR A 86 -0.23 -1.40 26.76
N GLY A 87 0.13 -0.23 26.22
CA GLY A 87 0.23 0.00 24.77
C GLY A 87 -1.10 0.13 24.04
N ALA A 88 -1.86 1.18 24.34
CA ALA A 88 -2.84 1.70 23.40
C ALA A 88 -2.10 2.11 22.11
N GLN A 89 -1.97 1.17 21.18
CA GLN A 89 -1.73 1.50 19.79
C GLN A 89 -2.90 2.43 19.40
N PRO A 90 -2.63 3.68 18.98
CA PRO A 90 -3.68 4.66 18.78
C PRO A 90 -4.68 4.03 17.83
N ALA A 91 -5.97 4.11 18.16
CA ALA A 91 -7.06 3.74 17.29
C ALA A 91 -6.78 4.36 15.91
N ARG A 92 -6.19 3.55 15.04
CA ARG A 92 -5.59 4.01 13.79
C ARG A 92 -6.78 4.40 12.93
N GLY A 93 -6.96 5.70 12.73
CA GLY A 93 -8.10 6.27 12.03
C GLY A 93 -8.50 5.46 10.79
N ARG A 94 -9.81 5.37 10.57
CA ARG A 94 -10.50 4.79 9.41
C ARG A 94 -10.08 5.52 8.13
N SER A 95 -8.83 5.37 7.76
CA SER A 95 -8.21 6.04 6.63
C SER A 95 -7.78 4.98 5.66
N ASP A 96 -8.14 5.19 4.40
CA ASP A 96 -7.73 4.34 3.28
C ASP A 96 -6.21 4.29 3.20
N ARG A 97 -5.66 3.11 2.96
CA ARG A 97 -4.22 2.87 2.95
C ARG A 97 -3.79 2.12 1.70
N LEU A 98 -2.55 2.36 1.33
CA LEU A 98 -1.84 1.59 0.32
C LEU A 98 -0.74 0.80 1.00
N ARG A 99 -0.68 -0.49 0.75
CA ARG A 99 0.39 -1.36 1.21
C ARG A 99 1.20 -1.82 0.02
N LEU A 100 2.51 -1.60 0.09
CA LEU A 100 3.47 -2.02 -0.92
C LEU A 100 4.28 -3.18 -0.39
N PHE A 101 4.51 -4.17 -1.24
CA PHE A 101 5.36 -5.32 -0.99
C PHE A 101 6.59 -5.22 -1.86
N PHE A 102 7.76 -5.25 -1.24
CA PHE A 102 9.05 -5.30 -1.93
C PHE A 102 9.52 -6.75 -1.99
N GLY A 103 10.25 -7.11 -3.06
CA GLY A 103 10.76 -8.48 -3.24
C GLY A 103 11.74 -8.95 -2.15
N GLU A 104 11.93 -10.28 -2.06
CA GLU A 104 12.88 -11.08 -1.24
C GLU A 104 13.20 -10.66 0.21
N GLY A 105 12.45 -9.71 0.77
CA GLY A 105 12.48 -9.35 2.17
C GLY A 105 11.11 -8.90 2.62
N ASN A 106 10.80 -9.11 3.91
CA ASN A 106 9.54 -8.69 4.55
C ASN A 106 9.34 -7.15 4.62
N GLY A 107 9.99 -6.39 3.73
CA GLY A 107 9.76 -4.98 3.54
C GLY A 107 8.32 -4.77 3.11
N THR A 108 7.51 -4.26 4.02
CA THR A 108 6.18 -3.76 3.71
C THR A 108 6.17 -2.26 3.99
N HIS A 109 5.75 -1.47 3.02
CA HIS A 109 5.60 -0.03 3.19
C HIS A 109 4.13 0.33 3.16
N MET A 110 3.67 1.00 4.21
CA MET A 110 2.28 1.40 4.35
C MET A 110 2.17 2.91 4.17
N MET A 111 1.34 3.33 3.23
CA MET A 111 1.10 4.72 2.87
C MET A 111 -0.35 5.08 3.16
N ASN A 112 -0.60 6.30 3.61
CA ASN A 112 -1.95 6.79 3.83
C ASN A 112 -2.48 7.41 2.53
N LEU A 113 -3.57 6.87 1.99
CA LEU A 113 -4.18 7.36 0.75
C LEU A 113 -4.83 8.74 0.94
N SER A 114 -5.22 9.11 2.16
CA SER A 114 -5.83 10.41 2.44
C SER A 114 -4.87 11.60 2.27
N LEU A 115 -3.57 11.33 2.09
CA LEU A 115 -2.55 12.36 1.87
C LEU A 115 -2.46 12.79 0.40
N TYR A 116 -3.06 12.04 -0.52
CA TYR A 116 -3.00 12.32 -1.95
C TYR A 116 -4.32 12.93 -2.41
N ARG A 117 -4.25 13.96 -3.25
CA ARG A 117 -5.44 14.58 -3.86
C ARG A 117 -5.62 14.23 -5.33
N SER A 118 -4.61 13.63 -5.95
CA SER A 118 -4.64 13.23 -7.36
C SER A 118 -3.96 11.88 -7.56
N PRO A 119 -4.40 11.08 -8.54
CA PRO A 119 -3.79 9.78 -8.84
C PRO A 119 -2.35 9.93 -9.36
N HIS A 120 -2.03 11.05 -10.00
CA HIS A 120 -0.66 11.38 -10.40
C HIS A 120 0.30 11.55 -9.22
N GLN A 121 -0.13 12.20 -8.13
CA GLN A 121 0.69 12.33 -6.93
C GLN A 121 0.98 10.96 -6.31
N LEU A 122 -0.02 10.07 -6.32
CA LEU A 122 0.16 8.69 -5.86
C LEU A 122 1.19 7.96 -6.72
N MET A 123 1.06 8.03 -8.05
CA MET A 123 2.00 7.40 -8.97
C MET A 123 3.43 7.93 -8.80
N GLN A 124 3.61 9.25 -8.74
CA GLN A 124 4.92 9.85 -8.50
C GLN A 124 5.52 9.32 -7.21
N ARG A 125 4.71 9.24 -6.15
CA ARG A 125 5.19 8.77 -4.86
C ARG A 125 5.56 7.28 -4.88
N LEU A 126 4.87 6.44 -5.66
CA LEU A 126 5.26 5.04 -5.86
C LEU A 126 6.64 4.94 -6.51
N VAL A 127 6.89 5.72 -7.55
CA VAL A 127 8.20 5.78 -8.23
C VAL A 127 9.29 6.25 -7.26
N ASP A 128 9.01 7.31 -6.49
CA ASP A 128 9.96 7.81 -5.50
C ASP A 128 10.32 6.73 -4.47
N VAL A 129 9.32 6.01 -3.94
CA VAL A 129 9.54 4.94 -2.96
C VAL A 129 10.31 3.77 -3.55
N ASP A 130 10.01 3.36 -4.78
CA ASP A 130 10.76 2.30 -5.47
C ASP A 130 12.24 2.68 -5.65
N SER A 131 12.52 3.93 -6.02
CA SER A 131 13.89 4.45 -6.17
C SER A 131 14.65 4.54 -4.84
N GLN A 132 13.97 4.96 -3.76
CA GLN A 132 14.55 5.00 -2.42
C GLN A 132 14.91 3.60 -1.94
N TRP A 133 14.06 2.61 -2.21
CA TRP A 133 14.33 1.22 -1.86
C TRP A 133 15.54 0.66 -2.61
N GLN A 134 15.67 0.99 -3.89
CA GLN A 134 16.84 0.61 -4.70
C GLN A 134 18.14 1.16 -4.12
N GLN A 135 18.14 2.43 -3.67
CA GLN A 135 19.31 3.05 -3.03
C GLN A 135 19.67 2.34 -1.71
N LEU A 136 18.68 1.98 -0.90
CA LEU A 136 18.91 1.26 0.36
C LEU A 136 19.52 -0.12 0.12
N GLN A 137 19.04 -0.87 -0.88
CA GLN A 137 19.62 -2.16 -1.24
C GLN A 137 21.05 -2.03 -1.76
N ALA A 138 21.33 -1.03 -2.60
CA ALA A 138 22.68 -0.78 -3.10
C ALA A 138 23.66 -0.44 -1.96
N TYR A 139 23.20 0.33 -0.97
CA TYR A 139 24.00 0.64 0.22
C TYR A 139 24.26 -0.61 1.08
N ALA A 140 23.23 -1.42 1.34
CA ALA A 140 23.35 -2.66 2.11
C ALA A 140 24.35 -3.64 1.47
N ALA A 141 24.24 -3.86 0.15
CA ALA A 141 25.15 -4.73 -0.59
C ALA A 141 26.61 -4.21 -0.58
N SER A 142 26.80 -2.89 -0.51
CA SER A 142 28.13 -2.28 -0.42
C SER A 142 28.75 -2.45 0.97
N ALA A 143 27.93 -2.42 2.02
CA ALA A 143 28.38 -2.63 3.40
C ALA A 143 28.83 -4.08 3.65
N GLU A 144 28.12 -5.08 3.11
CA GLU A 144 28.49 -6.49 3.25
C GLU A 144 29.82 -6.85 2.56
N LYS A 145 30.11 -6.21 1.41
CA LYS A 145 31.39 -6.38 0.71
C LYS A 145 32.58 -5.82 1.50
N GLN A 146 32.38 -4.79 2.32
CA GLN A 146 33.45 -4.26 3.17
C GLN A 146 33.69 -5.14 4.39
N ASN A 147 32.66 -5.82 4.90
CA ASN A 147 32.74 -6.63 6.11
C ASN A 147 33.18 -8.09 5.87
N SER A 148 33.16 -8.57 4.63
CA SER A 148 33.57 -9.94 4.23
C SER A 148 35.01 -10.03 3.69
N GLY A 149 35.73 -8.91 3.64
CA GLY A 149 37.11 -8.82 3.13
C GLY A 149 38.17 -8.51 4.19
N SER A 150 37.89 -8.72 5.49
CA SER A 150 38.88 -8.60 6.58
C SER A 150 39.17 -9.96 7.21
#